data_AF-A0A3M1JBI9-F1
#
_entry.id   AF-A0A3M1JBI9-F1
#
_cell.length_a   1.000
_cell.length_b   1.000
_cell.length_c   1.000
_cell.angle_alpha   90.00
_cell.angle_beta   90.00
_cell.angle_gamma   90.00
#
_symmetry.space_group_name_H-M   'P 1'
#
loop_
_entity.id
_entity.type
_entity.pdbx_description
1 polymer ?
#
loop_
_entity_poly.entity_id
_entity_poly.type
_entity_poly.pdbx_seq_one_letter_code
_entity_poly.pdbx_strand_id
1 'polypeptide(L)'
;MENEVATHVNEAPAAAQPGGSLSGCLVWFLGGITLSFSLVLSLVLLVLLMGSVALNVYLGWQLAGLEVTVSRIATATPALVAQPDAETAPAAEVAVAPNQATVTPVVVTATPLPPAAQLQSQQATVAAIATQSSQSGKAAAFVLPTTTVTGAVAMNPAGSDAPADDGSGGISAASGGNPPPRPTGESDSRSTQPVEPDSGPENPKSELSSAAATSSNEYELIAIEGERESRPPAEHGDLNLKLRDIEPLDVDAKLIDLDGAGIDPDAPNLGKIFKPEFTGVYGIHNWDWATNGPSDFVDDGSAVLVGIKTNPGDPVLIPPKKQDIFGGKFYATLLYASEDQVTFVYARNGNVVKGYTVHYLGLQTDPNLIKLFNESEGNQLPGLTLDTPVGIATDELIVAIRDNGTFLDARSKKDWWD
;
A
#
# COMPACT_ATOMS: atom_id res chain seq x y z
N MET A 1 -45.40 -61.37 64.88
CA MET A 1 -45.32 -60.13 65.67
C MET A 1 -44.15 -59.35 65.09
N GLU A 2 -44.28 -58.24 64.40
CA GLU A 2 -45.39 -57.51 63.77
C GLU A 2 -44.69 -56.62 62.73
N ASN A 3 -45.23 -56.56 61.51
CA ASN A 3 -44.75 -55.71 60.43
C ASN A 3 -45.22 -54.28 60.68
N GLU A 4 -44.32 -53.30 60.56
CA GLU A 4 -44.73 -51.89 60.40
C GLU A 4 -44.19 -51.36 59.07
N VAL A 5 -45.11 -51.22 58.11
CA VAL A 5 -44.91 -50.69 56.77
C VAL A 5 -45.36 -49.24 56.80
N ALA A 6 -44.42 -48.30 56.65
CA ALA A 6 -44.72 -46.88 56.52
C ALA A 6 -45.05 -46.54 55.05
N THR A 7 -46.32 -46.29 54.80
CA THR A 7 -46.88 -45.78 53.54
C THR A 7 -46.60 -44.28 53.41
N HIS A 8 -45.73 -43.90 52.47
CA HIS A 8 -45.53 -42.51 52.07
C HIS A 8 -46.59 -42.14 51.01
N VAL A 9 -47.50 -41.23 51.36
CA VAL A 9 -48.51 -40.66 50.46
C VAL A 9 -47.87 -39.54 49.64
N ASN A 10 -47.91 -39.67 48.31
CA ASN A 10 -47.53 -38.59 47.38
C ASN A 10 -48.73 -37.65 47.21
N GLU A 11 -48.63 -36.44 47.77
CA GLU A 11 -49.54 -35.34 47.46
C GLU A 11 -49.13 -34.68 46.12
N ALA A 12 -50.10 -34.58 45.21
CA ALA A 12 -49.94 -33.91 43.93
C ALA A 12 -49.87 -32.37 44.14
N PRO A 13 -48.91 -31.66 43.53
CA PRO A 13 -48.82 -30.21 43.67
C PRO A 13 -49.98 -29.52 42.94
N ALA A 14 -50.65 -28.62 43.67
CA ALA A 14 -51.74 -27.80 43.21
C ALA A 14 -51.33 -26.89 42.04
N ALA A 15 -52.16 -26.85 41.00
CA ALA A 15 -52.01 -25.99 39.84
C ALA A 15 -52.12 -24.51 40.24
N ALA A 16 -50.98 -23.81 40.21
CA ALA A 16 -50.89 -22.37 40.41
C ALA A 16 -51.52 -21.62 39.22
N GLN A 17 -52.50 -20.77 39.51
CA GLN A 17 -53.13 -19.90 38.52
C GLN A 17 -52.12 -18.83 38.05
N PRO A 18 -52.01 -18.57 36.74
CA PRO A 18 -51.10 -17.56 36.21
C PRO A 18 -51.63 -16.15 36.54
N GLY A 19 -51.01 -15.51 37.52
CA GLY A 19 -51.19 -14.08 37.79
C GLY A 19 -50.71 -13.26 36.60
N GLY A 20 -51.62 -12.56 35.94
CA GLY A 20 -51.33 -11.63 34.85
C GLY A 20 -50.46 -10.48 35.34
N SER A 21 -49.14 -10.64 35.22
CA SER A 21 -48.16 -9.60 35.48
C SER A 21 -48.14 -8.59 34.34
N LEU A 22 -48.39 -7.31 34.66
CA LEU A 22 -48.26 -6.15 33.78
C LEU A 22 -46.89 -6.05 33.07
N SER A 23 -45.86 -6.76 33.55
CA SER A 23 -44.55 -6.84 32.87
C SER A 23 -44.59 -7.62 31.54
N GLY A 24 -45.54 -8.55 31.36
CA GLY A 24 -45.65 -9.32 30.12
C GLY A 24 -46.05 -8.47 28.91
N CYS A 25 -46.91 -7.46 29.11
CA CYS A 25 -47.35 -6.56 28.03
C CYS A 25 -46.22 -5.64 27.53
N LEU A 26 -45.31 -5.19 28.40
CA LEU A 26 -44.26 -4.24 28.00
C LEU A 26 -43.22 -4.86 27.05
N VAL A 27 -42.92 -6.15 27.23
CA VAL A 27 -41.95 -6.89 26.40
C VAL A 27 -42.49 -7.11 24.98
N TRP A 28 -43.79 -7.37 24.83
CA TRP A 28 -44.41 -7.51 23.51
C TRP A 28 -44.49 -6.19 22.75
N PHE A 29 -44.72 -5.06 23.44
CA PHE A 29 -44.73 -3.74 22.79
C PHE A 29 -43.34 -3.30 22.32
N LEU A 30 -42.30 -3.52 23.12
CA LEU A 30 -40.93 -3.14 22.74
C LEU A 30 -40.37 -4.02 21.60
N GLY A 31 -40.65 -5.33 21.61
CA GLY A 31 -40.24 -6.24 20.52
C GLY A 31 -40.93 -5.93 19.18
N GLY A 32 -42.19 -5.48 19.20
CA GLY A 32 -42.90 -5.06 17.98
C GLY A 32 -42.27 -3.83 17.32
N ILE A 33 -41.86 -2.83 18.12
CA ILE A 33 -41.24 -1.60 17.60
C ILE A 33 -39.90 -1.89 16.93
N THR A 34 -39.07 -2.77 17.50
CA THR A 34 -37.78 -3.14 16.89
C THR A 34 -37.93 -3.86 15.56
N LEU A 35 -38.94 -4.73 15.44
CA LEU A 35 -39.20 -5.46 14.19
C LEU A 35 -39.71 -4.51 13.09
N SER A 36 -40.63 -3.59 13.43
CA SER A 36 -41.13 -2.60 12.48
C SER A 36 -40.03 -1.65 12.00
N PHE A 37 -39.14 -1.21 12.89
CA PHE A 37 -38.03 -0.33 12.53
C PHE A 37 -37.02 -1.04 11.60
N SER A 38 -36.68 -2.30 11.90
CA SER A 38 -35.79 -3.11 11.05
C SER A 38 -36.38 -3.33 9.65
N LEU A 39 -37.70 -3.57 9.55
CA LEU A 39 -38.35 -3.79 8.26
C LEU A 39 -38.42 -2.51 7.42
N VAL A 40 -38.71 -1.36 8.05
CA VAL A 40 -38.69 -0.04 7.39
C VAL A 40 -37.28 0.31 6.91
N LEU A 41 -36.25 0.12 7.75
CA LEU A 41 -34.86 0.39 7.39
C LEU A 41 -34.41 -0.48 6.21
N SER A 42 -34.73 -1.77 6.22
CA SER A 42 -34.44 -2.69 5.10
C SER A 42 -35.14 -2.26 3.81
N LEU A 43 -36.38 -1.77 3.89
CA LEU A 43 -37.11 -1.29 2.71
C LEU A 43 -36.48 -0.01 2.14
N VAL A 44 -36.04 0.91 2.99
CA VAL A 44 -35.32 2.13 2.58
C VAL A 44 -34.00 1.79 1.89
N LEU A 45 -33.22 0.88 2.46
CA LEU A 45 -31.96 0.42 1.86
C LEU A 45 -32.18 -0.26 0.50
N LEU A 46 -33.24 -1.06 0.36
CA LEU A 46 -33.60 -1.68 -0.92
C LEU A 46 -33.95 -0.64 -2.00
N VAL A 47 -34.71 0.41 -1.63
CA VAL A 47 -35.05 1.50 -2.56
C VAL A 47 -33.81 2.28 -2.98
N LEU A 48 -32.89 2.58 -2.06
CA LEU A 48 -31.63 3.25 -2.37
C LEU A 48 -30.74 2.42 -3.30
N LEU A 49 -30.64 1.10 -3.06
CA LEU A 49 -29.90 0.18 -3.92
C LEU A 49 -30.46 0.16 -5.33
N MET A 50 -31.78 0.05 -5.48
CA MET A 50 -32.46 0.07 -6.77
C MET A 50 -32.25 1.41 -7.50
N GLY A 51 -32.28 2.53 -6.78
CA GLY A 51 -31.97 3.86 -7.32
C GLY A 51 -30.53 3.98 -7.83
N SER A 52 -29.55 3.43 -7.09
CA SER A 52 -28.15 3.41 -7.52
C SER A 52 -27.93 2.58 -8.79
N VAL A 53 -28.54 1.40 -8.87
CA VAL A 53 -28.47 0.54 -10.07
C VAL A 53 -29.07 1.25 -11.27
N ALA A 54 -30.25 1.87 -11.12
CA ALA A 54 -30.90 2.62 -12.19
C ALA A 54 -30.04 3.81 -12.67
N LEU A 55 -29.40 4.54 -11.75
CA LEU A 55 -28.50 5.65 -12.07
C LEU A 55 -27.27 5.17 -12.86
N ASN A 56 -26.65 4.06 -12.44
CA ASN A 56 -25.50 3.49 -13.15
C ASN A 56 -25.86 3.03 -14.58
N VAL A 57 -27.02 2.40 -14.75
CA VAL A 57 -27.52 2.01 -16.08
C VAL A 57 -27.78 3.23 -16.95
N TYR A 58 -28.38 4.29 -16.39
CA TYR A 58 -28.63 5.53 -17.10
C TYR A 58 -27.33 6.22 -17.54
N LEU A 59 -26.32 6.29 -16.67
CA LEU A 59 -25.00 6.85 -17.00
C LEU A 59 -24.30 6.04 -18.10
N GLY A 60 -24.33 4.70 -18.00
CA GLY A 60 -23.78 3.83 -19.05
C GLY A 60 -24.45 4.06 -20.41
N TRP A 61 -25.78 4.23 -20.42
CA TRP A 61 -26.53 4.53 -21.63
C TRP A 61 -26.20 5.91 -22.22
N GLN A 62 -26.05 6.95 -21.39
CA GLN A 62 -25.64 8.29 -21.84
C GLN A 62 -24.23 8.28 -22.44
N LEU A 63 -23.31 7.51 -21.86
CA LEU A 63 -21.92 7.44 -22.33
C LEU A 63 -21.77 6.59 -23.59
N ALA A 64 -22.62 5.59 -23.80
CA ALA A 64 -22.58 4.74 -25.00
C ALA A 64 -22.91 5.48 -26.31
N GLY A 65 -23.54 6.66 -26.23
CA GLY A 65 -23.83 7.51 -27.38
C GLY A 65 -22.71 8.50 -27.76
N LEU A 66 -21.61 8.54 -27.00
CA LEU A 66 -20.53 9.51 -27.23
C LEU A 66 -19.49 8.96 -28.21
N GLU A 67 -19.70 9.18 -29.52
CA GLU A 67 -18.65 8.93 -30.52
C GLU A 67 -17.53 9.98 -30.39
N VAL A 68 -16.46 9.64 -29.67
CA VAL A 68 -15.27 10.49 -29.59
C VAL A 68 -14.49 10.35 -30.89
N THR A 69 -14.73 11.26 -31.83
CA THR A 69 -13.92 11.35 -33.05
C THR A 69 -12.56 11.96 -32.70
N VAL A 70 -11.55 11.13 -32.53
CA VAL A 70 -10.17 11.58 -32.36
C VAL A 70 -9.58 11.90 -33.73
N SER A 71 -9.61 13.17 -34.13
CA SER A 71 -8.88 13.64 -35.31
C SER A 71 -7.37 13.60 -35.04
N ARG A 72 -6.67 12.60 -35.57
CA ARG A 72 -5.20 12.60 -35.57
C ARG A 72 -4.72 13.70 -36.52
N ILE A 73 -3.92 14.63 -36.00
CA ILE A 73 -3.17 15.57 -36.83
C ILE A 73 -2.11 14.75 -37.56
N ALA A 74 -2.19 14.73 -38.90
CA ALA A 74 -1.19 14.06 -39.73
C ALA A 74 0.14 14.81 -39.62
N THR A 75 1.12 14.21 -38.93
CA THR A 75 2.49 14.67 -38.92
C THR A 75 3.08 14.45 -40.31
N ALA A 76 3.41 15.54 -41.01
CA ALA A 76 4.06 15.47 -42.31
C ALA A 76 5.42 14.76 -42.17
N THR A 77 5.57 13.65 -42.89
CA THR A 77 6.83 12.93 -43.03
C THR A 77 7.87 13.85 -43.69
N PRO A 78 9.02 14.16 -43.07
CA PRO A 78 10.08 14.88 -43.74
C PRO A 78 10.63 14.02 -44.89
N ALA A 79 10.69 14.60 -46.07
CA ALA A 79 11.23 13.97 -47.27
C ALA A 79 12.71 13.62 -47.06
N LEU A 80 13.03 12.34 -47.23
CA LEU A 80 14.38 11.81 -47.23
C LEU A 80 15.13 12.36 -48.45
N VAL A 81 16.03 13.32 -48.23
CA VAL A 81 16.95 13.82 -49.26
C VAL A 81 18.02 12.75 -49.46
N ALA A 82 18.02 12.13 -50.65
CA ALA A 82 19.05 11.19 -51.07
C ALA A 82 20.40 11.92 -51.23
N GLN A 83 21.41 11.41 -50.52
CA GLN A 83 22.79 11.85 -50.62
C GLN A 83 23.50 11.02 -51.72
N PRO A 84 24.08 11.65 -52.76
CA PRO A 84 24.78 10.90 -53.80
C PRO A 84 26.17 10.44 -53.33
N ASP A 85 26.55 9.29 -53.86
CA ASP A 85 27.78 8.53 -53.60
C ASP A 85 29.06 9.36 -53.79
N ALA A 86 29.99 9.23 -52.84
CA ALA A 86 31.33 9.78 -52.92
C ALA A 86 32.29 8.74 -53.56
N GLU A 87 32.68 9.02 -54.80
CA GLU A 87 33.69 8.30 -55.56
C GLU A 87 35.09 8.85 -55.26
N THR A 88 36.04 7.92 -55.11
CA THR A 88 37.45 8.05 -54.75
C THR A 88 38.31 8.84 -55.75
N ALA A 89 39.15 9.80 -55.29
CA ALA A 89 40.39 10.23 -55.96
C ALA A 89 41.30 11.11 -55.05
N PRO A 90 42.63 11.24 -55.31
CA PRO A 90 43.65 11.39 -54.28
C PRO A 90 44.25 12.80 -54.09
N ALA A 91 45.03 12.88 -53.01
CA ALA A 91 46.00 13.88 -52.55
C ALA A 91 46.43 15.01 -53.51
N ALA A 92 46.26 16.25 -53.03
CA ALA A 92 47.16 17.36 -53.32
C ALA A 92 47.20 18.36 -52.14
N GLU A 93 48.42 18.67 -51.73
CA GLU A 93 48.87 19.61 -50.71
C GLU A 93 48.94 21.04 -51.29
N VAL A 94 48.15 22.01 -50.80
CA VAL A 94 48.39 23.46 -51.00
C VAL A 94 47.83 24.30 -49.83
N ALA A 95 48.59 25.33 -49.50
CA ALA A 95 48.57 26.23 -48.35
C ALA A 95 47.46 27.31 -48.26
N VAL A 96 47.16 27.68 -46.99
CA VAL A 96 46.92 29.02 -46.38
C VAL A 96 45.90 30.01 -46.98
N ALA A 97 44.85 30.36 -46.20
CA ALA A 97 44.50 31.73 -45.75
C ALA A 97 43.21 31.76 -44.89
N PRO A 98 43.07 32.65 -43.88
CA PRO A 98 41.87 32.77 -43.06
C PRO A 98 40.88 33.78 -43.67
N ASN A 99 39.64 33.36 -43.92
CA ASN A 99 38.56 34.26 -44.32
C ASN A 99 37.60 34.49 -43.14
N GLN A 100 37.50 35.75 -42.71
CA GLN A 100 36.51 36.24 -41.77
C GLN A 100 35.13 36.25 -42.43
N ALA A 101 34.13 35.63 -41.80
CA ALA A 101 32.74 35.71 -42.22
C ALA A 101 32.00 36.76 -41.36
N THR A 102 31.50 37.80 -42.04
CA THR A 102 30.58 38.79 -41.51
C THR A 102 29.19 38.17 -41.35
N VAL A 103 28.65 38.16 -40.13
CA VAL A 103 27.28 37.70 -39.84
C VAL A 103 26.34 38.90 -39.91
N THR A 104 25.39 38.87 -40.84
CA THR A 104 24.27 39.83 -40.90
C THR A 104 23.13 39.34 -39.99
N PRO A 105 22.59 40.15 -39.07
CA PRO A 105 21.48 39.72 -38.23
C PRO A 105 20.18 39.69 -39.02
N VAL A 106 19.48 38.55 -38.96
CA VAL A 106 18.11 38.38 -39.46
C VAL A 106 17.15 38.94 -38.42
N VAL A 107 16.38 39.96 -38.80
CA VAL A 107 15.29 40.52 -38.02
C VAL A 107 14.06 39.62 -38.18
N VAL A 108 13.62 39.00 -37.08
CA VAL A 108 12.36 38.23 -37.03
C VAL A 108 11.25 39.16 -36.57
N THR A 109 10.29 39.42 -37.45
CA THR A 109 9.08 40.19 -37.15
C THR A 109 8.06 39.28 -36.50
N ALA A 110 7.64 39.58 -35.26
CA ALA A 110 6.62 38.82 -34.54
C ALA A 110 5.21 39.16 -35.04
N THR A 111 4.42 38.14 -35.33
CA THR A 111 2.97 38.23 -35.65
C THR A 111 2.17 38.34 -34.35
N PRO A 112 1.16 39.22 -34.24
CA PRO A 112 0.40 39.41 -33.01
C PRO A 112 -0.59 38.26 -32.73
N LEU A 113 -0.65 37.88 -31.45
CA LEU A 113 -1.61 36.92 -30.87
C LEU A 113 -3.06 37.47 -30.90
N PRO A 114 -4.09 36.64 -31.14
CA PRO A 114 -5.49 37.04 -30.98
C PRO A 114 -5.91 37.08 -29.50
N PRO A 115 -7.01 37.79 -29.16
CA PRO A 115 -7.39 38.11 -27.79
C PRO A 115 -7.94 36.90 -27.01
N ALA A 116 -7.58 36.85 -25.72
CA ALA A 116 -8.01 35.85 -24.75
C ALA A 116 -9.53 35.85 -24.52
N ALA A 117 -10.14 34.67 -24.64
CA ALA A 117 -11.49 34.41 -24.14
C ALA A 117 -11.43 34.23 -22.62
N GLN A 118 -12.17 35.06 -21.90
CA GLN A 118 -12.37 34.97 -20.45
C GLN A 118 -13.19 33.72 -20.11
N LEU A 119 -12.67 32.88 -19.21
CA LEU A 119 -13.44 31.82 -18.57
C LEU A 119 -13.75 32.24 -17.13
N GLN A 120 -15.04 32.37 -16.90
CA GLN A 120 -15.71 32.87 -15.71
C GLN A 120 -15.64 31.82 -14.59
N SER A 121 -15.17 32.25 -13.42
CA SER A 121 -15.18 31.49 -12.18
C SER A 121 -16.60 31.06 -11.79
N GLN A 122 -16.78 29.77 -11.48
CA GLN A 122 -17.87 29.32 -10.61
C GLN A 122 -17.29 28.50 -9.46
N GLN A 123 -17.19 29.15 -8.31
CA GLN A 123 -17.19 28.53 -7.00
C GLN A 123 -18.62 28.10 -6.67
N ALA A 124 -18.83 26.82 -6.37
CA ALA A 124 -19.96 26.36 -5.57
C ALA A 124 -19.64 25.02 -4.87
N THR A 125 -19.30 25.17 -3.58
CA THR A 125 -19.82 24.40 -2.44
C THR A 125 -19.44 22.91 -2.27
N VAL A 126 -18.54 22.72 -1.30
CA VAL A 126 -18.26 21.53 -0.50
C VAL A 126 -19.51 21.03 0.25
N ALA A 127 -19.82 19.72 0.16
CA ALA A 127 -20.26 18.89 1.29
C ALA A 127 -20.48 17.40 0.91
N ALA A 128 -19.72 16.53 1.59
CA ALA A 128 -20.10 15.20 2.08
C ALA A 128 -20.43 14.06 1.09
N ILE A 129 -19.46 13.17 0.85
CA ILE A 129 -19.65 11.70 0.96
C ILE A 129 -18.35 11.09 1.49
N ALA A 130 -18.27 10.85 2.79
CA ALA A 130 -17.33 9.92 3.40
C ALA A 130 -18.13 8.71 3.90
N THR A 131 -17.55 7.52 3.74
CA THR A 131 -17.97 6.21 4.29
C THR A 131 -19.01 5.43 3.47
N GLN A 132 -18.55 4.46 2.67
CA GLN A 132 -19.02 3.06 2.63
C GLN A 132 -18.37 2.30 1.47
N SER A 133 -17.56 1.28 1.76
CA SER A 133 -17.67 -0.05 1.13
C SER A 133 -16.48 -0.95 1.51
N SER A 134 -16.58 -1.60 2.66
CA SER A 134 -16.21 -3.01 2.76
C SER A 134 -17.47 -3.83 2.47
N GLN A 135 -17.29 -5.02 1.87
CA GLN A 135 -18.28 -6.01 1.43
C GLN A 135 -18.71 -5.91 -0.04
N SER A 136 -18.18 -6.81 -0.87
CA SER A 136 -18.97 -7.95 -1.38
C SER A 136 -18.12 -8.78 -2.33
N GLY A 137 -17.59 -9.90 -1.84
CA GLY A 137 -17.17 -11.01 -2.68
C GLY A 137 -18.39 -11.82 -3.09
N LYS A 138 -18.61 -12.00 -4.40
CA LYS A 138 -19.34 -13.16 -4.93
C LYS A 138 -18.92 -13.45 -6.37
N ALA A 139 -18.39 -14.66 -6.55
CA ALA A 139 -17.92 -15.20 -7.81
C ALA A 139 -19.05 -15.32 -8.86
N ALA A 140 -18.79 -14.84 -10.07
CA ALA A 140 -19.57 -15.18 -11.25
C ALA A 140 -18.87 -16.32 -12.00
N ALA A 141 -19.57 -17.44 -12.14
CA ALA A 141 -19.16 -18.61 -12.88
C ALA A 141 -19.00 -18.29 -14.37
N PHE A 142 -17.83 -18.58 -14.92
CA PHE A 142 -17.56 -18.53 -16.35
C PHE A 142 -17.88 -19.91 -16.96
N VAL A 143 -18.80 -19.93 -17.93
CA VAL A 143 -19.18 -21.11 -18.71
C VAL A 143 -18.15 -21.31 -19.82
N LEU A 144 -17.48 -22.47 -19.84
CA LEU A 144 -16.64 -22.90 -20.96
C LEU A 144 -17.48 -23.81 -21.90
N PRO A 145 -17.33 -23.68 -23.23
CA PRO A 145 -17.98 -24.57 -24.17
C PRO A 145 -17.31 -25.95 -24.22
N THR A 146 -18.13 -26.98 -24.06
CA THR A 146 -17.79 -28.40 -24.15
C THR A 146 -17.30 -28.76 -25.55
N THR A 147 -16.11 -29.36 -25.66
CA THR A 147 -15.73 -30.20 -26.79
C THR A 147 -15.55 -31.64 -26.31
N THR A 148 -16.42 -32.49 -26.80
CA THR A 148 -16.46 -33.94 -26.56
C THR A 148 -15.31 -34.61 -27.30
N VAL A 149 -14.44 -35.33 -26.60
CA VAL A 149 -13.61 -36.39 -27.18
C VAL A 149 -13.80 -37.67 -26.37
N THR A 150 -14.36 -38.65 -27.07
CA THR A 150 -14.62 -40.02 -26.62
C THR A 150 -13.32 -40.81 -26.48
N GLY A 151 -13.12 -41.45 -25.33
CA GLY A 151 -12.04 -42.42 -25.11
C GLY A 151 -12.31 -43.25 -23.87
N ALA A 152 -12.88 -44.44 -24.07
CA ALA A 152 -13.16 -45.43 -23.04
C ALA A 152 -11.92 -46.26 -22.71
N VAL A 153 -11.61 -46.45 -21.42
CA VAL A 153 -10.92 -47.64 -20.90
C VAL A 153 -11.56 -48.03 -19.57
N ALA A 154 -11.89 -49.32 -19.45
CA ALA A 154 -12.57 -49.95 -18.34
C ALA A 154 -11.60 -50.77 -17.46
N MET A 155 -12.14 -51.27 -16.33
CA MET A 155 -11.62 -52.24 -15.32
C MET A 155 -11.05 -51.60 -14.05
N ASN A 156 -11.35 -52.02 -12.81
CA ASN A 156 -12.35 -52.90 -12.18
C ASN A 156 -12.23 -52.66 -10.63
N PRO A 157 -13.23 -52.99 -9.78
CA PRO A 157 -13.23 -52.67 -8.35
C PRO A 157 -12.90 -53.86 -7.43
N ALA A 158 -12.37 -53.55 -6.23
CA ALA A 158 -12.40 -54.36 -4.99
C ALA A 158 -12.01 -53.39 -3.85
N GLY A 159 -12.79 -53.17 -2.78
CA GLY A 159 -12.95 -54.06 -1.61
C GLY A 159 -11.68 -53.97 -0.74
N SER A 160 -11.67 -53.68 0.57
CA SER A 160 -12.67 -53.69 1.63
C SER A 160 -12.04 -53.08 2.91
N ASP A 161 -12.88 -52.88 3.92
CA ASP A 161 -12.60 -52.94 5.37
C ASP A 161 -11.96 -51.75 6.12
N ALA A 162 -12.79 -51.22 7.04
CA ALA A 162 -12.44 -50.45 8.22
C ALA A 162 -11.73 -51.35 9.27
N PRO A 163 -11.19 -50.78 10.37
CA PRO A 163 -12.07 -50.52 11.52
C PRO A 163 -11.78 -49.21 12.28
N ALA A 164 -12.78 -48.85 13.08
CA ALA A 164 -12.76 -47.84 14.12
C ALA A 164 -11.71 -48.13 15.20
N ASP A 165 -11.15 -47.07 15.78
CA ASP A 165 -10.53 -47.13 17.10
C ASP A 165 -11.00 -45.94 17.96
N ASP A 166 -11.38 -46.32 19.18
CA ASP A 166 -11.93 -45.55 20.29
C ASP A 166 -10.80 -45.38 21.30
N GLY A 167 -10.49 -44.14 21.68
CA GLY A 167 -9.30 -43.87 22.49
C GLY A 167 -9.34 -42.56 23.25
N SER A 168 -10.26 -42.48 24.21
CA SER A 168 -10.24 -41.58 25.37
C SER A 168 -8.82 -41.37 25.96
N GLY A 169 -8.38 -40.12 26.09
CA GLY A 169 -7.18 -39.75 26.85
C GLY A 169 -7.22 -38.29 27.28
N GLY A 170 -7.80 -38.02 28.45
CA GLY A 170 -7.81 -36.70 29.07
C GLY A 170 -6.42 -36.25 29.53
N ILE A 171 -6.12 -34.97 29.33
CA ILE A 171 -5.00 -34.28 29.97
C ILE A 171 -5.51 -33.04 30.67
N SER A 172 -5.26 -33.04 31.98
CA SER A 172 -5.66 -32.03 32.94
C SER A 172 -4.96 -30.70 32.68
N ALA A 173 -5.74 -29.62 32.65
CA ALA A 173 -5.26 -28.27 32.78
C ALA A 173 -4.88 -28.00 34.25
N ALA A 174 -3.59 -27.86 34.53
CA ALA A 174 -3.10 -27.33 35.80
C ALA A 174 -3.05 -25.80 35.70
N SER A 175 -3.95 -25.17 36.43
CA SER A 175 -4.06 -23.75 36.71
C SER A 175 -3.12 -23.35 37.85
N GLY A 176 -2.56 -22.14 37.79
CA GLY A 176 -2.19 -21.36 38.97
C GLY A 176 -0.72 -21.34 39.36
N GLY A 177 0.06 -20.44 38.75
CA GLY A 177 1.37 -20.01 39.24
C GLY A 177 1.48 -18.48 39.20
N ASN A 178 1.14 -17.83 40.31
CA ASN A 178 1.37 -16.39 40.53
C ASN A 178 2.89 -16.09 40.52
N PRO A 179 3.37 -15.07 39.77
CA PRO A 179 4.73 -14.57 39.96
C PRO A 179 4.84 -13.75 41.26
N PRO A 180 5.98 -13.79 41.96
CA PRO A 180 6.21 -13.03 43.19
C PRO A 180 6.33 -11.51 42.93
N PRO A 181 5.99 -10.66 43.92
CA PRO A 181 6.04 -9.21 43.78
C PRO A 181 7.48 -8.68 43.63
N ARG A 182 7.64 -7.77 42.67
CA ARG A 182 8.86 -6.99 42.41
C ARG A 182 9.05 -5.94 43.52
N PRO A 183 10.25 -5.83 44.15
CA PRO A 183 10.48 -4.80 45.16
C PRO A 183 10.57 -3.42 44.52
N THR A 184 9.73 -2.52 45.06
CA THR A 184 9.74 -1.07 44.86
C THR A 184 10.88 -0.42 45.65
N GLY A 185 11.61 0.46 44.98
CA GLY A 185 12.09 1.72 45.55
C GLY A 185 13.44 1.69 46.27
N GLU A 186 14.44 2.31 45.65
CA GLU A 186 15.34 3.18 46.39
C GLU A 186 15.62 4.42 45.55
N SER A 187 15.14 5.54 46.07
CA SER A 187 15.24 6.88 45.53
C SER A 187 16.44 7.53 46.19
N ASP A 188 17.56 7.60 45.49
CA ASP A 188 18.73 8.32 45.98
C ASP A 188 18.88 9.64 45.23
N SER A 189 18.45 10.69 45.93
CA SER A 189 18.73 12.08 45.61
C SER A 189 20.20 12.36 45.89
N ARG A 190 21.00 12.61 44.84
CA ARG A 190 22.35 13.17 45.02
C ARG A 190 22.58 14.41 44.18
N SER A 191 22.42 15.53 44.87
CA SER A 191 23.25 16.74 44.87
C SER A 191 23.97 17.10 43.57
N THR A 192 23.49 18.20 42.99
CA THR A 192 24.18 19.05 42.03
C THR A 192 25.51 19.56 42.59
N GLN A 193 26.57 19.42 41.80
CA GLN A 193 27.81 20.19 41.95
C GLN A 193 28.18 20.74 40.55
N PRO A 194 28.41 22.06 40.40
CA PRO A 194 28.83 22.63 39.12
C PRO A 194 30.33 22.36 38.93
N VAL A 195 30.68 21.64 37.87
CA VAL A 195 32.07 21.44 37.44
C VAL A 195 32.31 22.33 36.22
N GLU A 196 33.35 23.14 36.30
CA GLU A 196 33.86 24.01 35.23
C GLU A 196 34.21 23.22 33.95
N PRO A 197 34.13 23.85 32.76
CA PRO A 197 34.38 23.17 31.50
C PRO A 197 35.89 22.96 31.27
N ASP A 198 36.32 21.71 31.41
CA ASP A 198 37.62 21.23 30.95
C ASP A 198 37.58 21.04 29.43
N SER A 199 38.41 21.82 28.74
CA SER A 199 38.65 21.75 27.29
C SER A 199 39.43 20.48 26.94
N GLY A 200 38.69 19.38 26.80
CA GLY A 200 39.16 18.10 26.26
C GLY A 200 39.27 18.08 24.73
N PRO A 201 40.11 17.20 24.17
CA PRO A 201 40.65 17.29 22.82
C PRO A 201 39.61 17.02 21.73
N GLU A 202 39.76 17.76 20.63
CA GLU A 202 39.00 17.65 19.38
C GLU A 202 38.80 16.19 18.96
N ASN A 203 37.54 15.77 18.95
CA ASN A 203 37.08 14.48 18.46
C ASN A 203 36.99 14.56 16.92
N PRO A 204 37.83 13.84 16.14
CA PRO A 204 37.78 13.87 14.67
C PRO A 204 36.67 12.93 14.18
N LYS A 205 35.41 13.21 14.57
CA LYS A 205 34.24 12.41 14.19
C LYS A 205 33.08 13.28 13.72
N SER A 206 33.37 14.29 12.90
CA SER A 206 32.34 15.17 12.34
C SER A 206 32.63 15.68 10.91
N GLU A 207 33.39 14.91 10.10
CA GLU A 207 33.65 15.24 8.68
C GLU A 207 32.89 14.35 7.67
N LEU A 208 31.81 13.68 8.08
CA LEU A 208 30.84 13.07 7.15
C LEU A 208 29.61 13.95 6.90
N SER A 209 29.60 15.17 7.45
CA SER A 209 28.55 16.15 7.23
C SER A 209 28.97 17.11 6.10
N SER A 210 28.12 17.27 5.09
CA SER A 210 28.11 18.36 4.11
C SER A 210 28.92 18.25 2.81
N ALA A 211 29.41 17.08 2.40
CA ALA A 211 29.59 16.87 0.96
C ALA A 211 28.19 16.60 0.39
N ALA A 212 27.50 17.65 -0.09
CA ALA A 212 26.26 17.50 -0.84
C ALA A 212 26.57 16.54 -2.00
N ALA A 213 26.13 15.28 -1.88
CA ALA A 213 26.35 14.27 -2.89
C ALA A 213 25.68 14.78 -4.17
N THR A 214 26.47 15.19 -5.16
CA THR A 214 25.91 15.58 -6.45
C THR A 214 25.47 14.32 -7.18
N SER A 215 24.20 14.20 -7.52
CA SER A 215 23.69 13.11 -8.36
C SER A 215 23.60 13.54 -9.82
N SER A 216 23.87 12.62 -10.73
CA SER A 216 23.60 12.77 -12.17
C SER A 216 22.29 12.11 -12.60
N ASN A 217 21.53 11.52 -11.68
CA ASN A 217 20.24 10.92 -11.99
C ASN A 217 19.22 12.00 -12.33
N GLU A 218 18.37 11.71 -13.31
CA GLU A 218 17.30 12.61 -13.74
C GLU A 218 15.95 11.97 -13.44
N TYR A 219 15.01 12.80 -12.99
CA TYR A 219 13.65 12.39 -12.65
C TYR A 219 12.66 13.29 -13.36
N GLU A 220 11.45 12.79 -13.58
CA GLU A 220 10.41 13.48 -14.31
C GLU A 220 9.10 13.45 -13.51
N LEU A 221 8.37 14.55 -13.53
CA LEU A 221 7.03 14.60 -12.96
C LEU A 221 6.04 13.91 -13.89
N ILE A 222 5.18 13.08 -13.31
CA ILE A 222 4.03 12.49 -13.99
C ILE A 222 2.73 13.02 -13.37
N ALA A 223 1.68 13.10 -14.17
CA ALA A 223 0.37 13.46 -13.66
C ALA A 223 -0.20 12.33 -12.80
N ILE A 224 -0.72 12.64 -11.62
CA ILE A 224 -1.44 11.67 -10.79
C ILE A 224 -2.93 11.62 -11.17
N GLU A 225 -3.57 10.51 -10.81
CA GLU A 225 -5.01 10.28 -10.86
C GLU A 225 -5.62 10.65 -9.50
N GLY A 226 -6.61 11.53 -9.54
CA GLY A 226 -7.24 12.07 -8.33
C GLY A 226 -6.45 13.22 -7.72
N GLU A 227 -6.63 13.40 -6.41
CA GLU A 227 -5.99 14.46 -5.64
C GLU A 227 -4.78 13.91 -4.86
N ARG A 228 -3.77 14.76 -4.71
CA ARG A 228 -2.66 14.52 -3.79
C ARG A 228 -3.19 14.50 -2.35
N GLU A 229 -2.57 13.72 -1.49
CA GLU A 229 -2.83 13.80 -0.06
C GLU A 229 -2.71 15.25 0.43
N SER A 230 -3.76 15.71 1.11
CA SER A 230 -3.89 17.11 1.54
C SER A 230 -2.96 17.48 2.70
N ARG A 231 -2.59 16.49 3.51
CA ARG A 231 -1.70 16.68 4.66
C ARG A 231 -0.24 16.73 4.19
N PRO A 232 0.63 17.48 4.89
CA PRO A 232 2.06 17.46 4.62
C PRO A 232 2.62 16.03 4.67
N PRO A 233 3.33 15.55 3.63
CA PRO A 233 3.87 14.18 3.60
C PRO A 233 4.78 13.84 4.78
N ALA A 234 5.54 14.81 5.28
CA ALA A 234 6.42 14.63 6.44
C ALA A 234 5.66 14.40 7.76
N GLU A 235 4.38 14.79 7.83
CA GLU A 235 3.50 14.63 9.00
C GLU A 235 2.48 13.49 8.80
N HIS A 236 2.54 12.79 7.67
CA HIS A 236 1.55 11.78 7.30
C HIS A 236 2.01 10.38 7.71
N GLY A 237 1.35 9.77 8.70
CA GLY A 237 1.72 8.45 9.23
C GLY A 237 1.72 7.30 8.21
N ASP A 238 0.95 7.39 7.12
CA ASP A 238 1.06 6.38 6.04
C ASP A 238 2.16 6.65 5.01
N LEU A 239 2.78 7.84 5.00
CA LEU A 239 3.82 8.19 4.02
C LEU A 239 5.20 8.23 4.68
N ASN A 240 5.29 8.83 5.87
CA ASN A 240 6.48 8.90 6.68
C ASN A 240 6.46 7.79 7.75
N LEU A 241 6.99 6.62 7.38
CA LEU A 241 7.11 5.44 8.23
C LEU A 241 7.77 5.71 9.59
N LYS A 242 8.69 6.68 9.69
CA LYS A 242 9.36 7.02 10.96
C LYS A 242 8.40 7.55 12.03
N LEU A 243 7.23 8.04 11.63
CA LEU A 243 6.22 8.49 12.58
C LEU A 243 5.53 7.35 13.31
N ARG A 244 5.57 6.13 12.79
CA ARG A 244 4.78 4.99 13.31
C ARG A 244 5.50 4.14 14.37
N ASP A 245 6.56 4.65 14.99
CA ASP A 245 7.34 3.97 16.03
C ASP A 245 7.67 2.50 15.67
N ILE A 246 8.70 2.31 14.84
CA ILE A 246 9.14 0.99 14.40
C ILE A 246 9.90 0.30 15.54
N GLU A 247 9.52 -0.94 15.86
CA GLU A 247 10.13 -1.71 16.95
C GLU A 247 10.67 -3.06 16.46
N PRO A 248 11.86 -3.49 16.91
CA PRO A 248 12.37 -4.83 16.63
C PRO A 248 11.45 -5.91 17.22
N LEU A 249 11.23 -6.99 16.47
CA LEU A 249 10.48 -8.16 16.89
C LEU A 249 11.41 -9.36 17.10
N ASP A 250 11.15 -10.12 18.16
CA ASP A 250 11.83 -11.40 18.44
C ASP A 250 11.11 -12.55 17.72
N VAL A 251 11.18 -12.51 16.39
CA VAL A 251 10.64 -13.56 15.51
C VAL A 251 11.68 -13.94 14.47
N ASP A 252 11.56 -15.15 13.90
CA ASP A 252 12.52 -15.64 12.91
C ASP A 252 12.64 -14.69 11.71
N ALA A 253 13.87 -14.22 11.48
CA ALA A 253 14.27 -13.43 10.33
C ALA A 253 14.53 -14.33 9.10
N LYS A 254 13.46 -14.97 8.61
CA LYS A 254 13.50 -15.82 7.41
C LYS A 254 12.26 -15.62 6.57
N LEU A 255 12.37 -15.99 5.30
CA LEU A 255 11.20 -16.09 4.41
C LEU A 255 10.19 -17.09 4.97
N ILE A 256 8.91 -16.75 4.85
CA ILE A 256 7.80 -17.59 5.27
C ILE A 256 6.87 -17.85 4.09
N ASP A 257 6.21 -19.01 4.13
CA ASP A 257 5.12 -19.33 3.22
C ASP A 257 3.81 -18.93 3.91
N LEU A 258 3.12 -17.92 3.36
CA LEU A 258 1.78 -17.55 3.82
C LEU A 258 0.71 -18.23 2.96
N ASP A 259 -0.32 -18.74 3.62
CA ASP A 259 -1.50 -19.29 2.96
C ASP A 259 -2.31 -18.16 2.28
N GLY A 260 -2.79 -18.37 1.06
CA GLY A 260 -3.50 -17.33 0.32
C GLY A 260 -3.93 -17.70 -1.09
N ALA A 261 -4.72 -16.82 -1.72
CA ALA A 261 -5.47 -17.07 -2.95
C ALA A 261 -4.63 -17.33 -4.22
N GLY A 262 -3.32 -17.08 -4.19
CA GLY A 262 -2.45 -17.22 -5.37
C GLY A 262 -1.23 -16.32 -5.29
N ILE A 263 -0.39 -16.33 -6.32
CA ILE A 263 0.61 -15.28 -6.56
C ILE A 263 -0.11 -14.19 -7.33
N ASP A 264 -0.04 -12.94 -6.86
CA ASP A 264 -0.46 -11.81 -7.68
C ASP A 264 0.65 -11.49 -8.71
N PRO A 265 0.42 -11.69 -10.02
CA PRO A 265 1.42 -11.43 -11.04
C PRO A 265 1.82 -9.95 -11.18
N ASP A 266 1.05 -9.03 -10.61
CA ASP A 266 1.28 -7.58 -10.68
C ASP A 266 1.88 -6.99 -9.38
N ALA A 267 2.16 -7.84 -8.39
CA ALA A 267 2.87 -7.46 -7.17
C ALA A 267 4.33 -7.04 -7.46
N PRO A 268 4.90 -6.09 -6.67
CA PRO A 268 6.32 -5.76 -6.74
C PRO A 268 7.18 -6.93 -6.28
N ASN A 269 8.21 -7.27 -7.06
CA ASN A 269 9.09 -8.40 -6.76
C ASN A 269 10.42 -7.93 -6.15
N LEU A 270 10.52 -7.96 -4.81
CA LEU A 270 11.73 -7.67 -4.06
C LEU A 270 12.90 -8.59 -4.44
N GLY A 271 12.61 -9.87 -4.70
CA GLY A 271 13.63 -10.88 -5.04
C GLY A 271 14.38 -10.64 -6.36
N LYS A 272 13.89 -9.74 -7.23
CA LYS A 272 14.64 -9.30 -8.42
C LYS A 272 15.70 -8.24 -8.13
N ILE A 273 15.59 -7.53 -7.00
CA ILE A 273 16.51 -6.45 -6.63
C ILE A 273 17.38 -6.84 -5.43
N PHE A 274 16.81 -7.54 -4.45
CA PHE A 274 17.50 -7.89 -3.21
C PHE A 274 17.61 -9.39 -3.02
N LYS A 275 18.64 -9.79 -2.27
CA LYS A 275 18.71 -11.12 -1.69
C LYS A 275 17.96 -11.11 -0.34
N PRO A 276 17.22 -12.17 0.01
CA PRO A 276 16.51 -12.27 1.28
C PRO A 276 17.46 -12.58 2.46
N GLU A 277 18.51 -11.77 2.62
CA GLU A 277 19.44 -11.82 3.75
C GLU A 277 18.95 -10.85 4.82
N PHE A 278 18.05 -11.30 5.69
CA PHE A 278 17.45 -10.43 6.70
C PHE A 278 18.40 -10.18 7.88
N THR A 279 18.57 -8.90 8.23
CA THR A 279 19.30 -8.43 9.42
C THR A 279 18.42 -8.36 10.65
N GLY A 280 17.12 -8.17 10.46
CA GLY A 280 16.15 -8.03 11.52
C GLY A 280 14.71 -8.08 11.01
N VAL A 281 13.80 -8.27 11.95
CA VAL A 281 12.36 -8.21 11.73
C VAL A 281 11.80 -7.14 12.64
N TYR A 282 10.93 -6.31 12.10
CA TYR A 282 10.36 -5.18 12.82
C TYR A 282 8.84 -5.20 12.69
N GLY A 283 8.15 -4.74 13.72
CA GLY A 283 6.75 -4.39 13.60
C GLY A 283 6.56 -2.90 13.73
N ILE A 284 5.31 -2.49 13.60
CA ILE A 284 4.94 -1.09 13.40
C ILE A 284 3.62 -0.81 14.08
N HIS A 285 3.44 0.42 14.56
CA HIS A 285 2.17 0.82 15.14
C HIS A 285 1.15 1.21 14.07
N ASN A 286 -0.12 1.03 14.41
CA ASN A 286 -1.21 1.68 13.69
C ASN A 286 -1.08 3.20 13.81
N TRP A 287 -1.82 3.91 12.96
CA TRP A 287 -1.89 5.36 13.04
C TRP A 287 -3.29 5.78 13.43
N ASP A 288 -3.41 6.51 14.53
CA ASP A 288 -4.66 7.13 14.94
C ASP A 288 -4.75 8.55 14.36
N TRP A 289 -5.62 8.70 13.37
CA TRP A 289 -5.89 9.97 12.72
C TRP A 289 -6.59 11.01 13.61
N ALA A 290 -7.23 10.59 14.71
CA ALA A 290 -7.88 11.50 15.64
C ALA A 290 -6.86 12.21 16.53
N THR A 291 -5.82 11.50 16.97
CA THR A 291 -4.73 12.05 17.78
C THR A 291 -3.51 12.46 16.94
N ASN A 292 -3.49 12.08 15.66
CA ASN A 292 -2.36 12.26 14.73
C ASN A 292 -1.06 11.67 15.28
N GLY A 293 -1.13 10.42 15.74
CA GLY A 293 0.00 9.72 16.33
C GLY A 293 -0.10 8.19 16.23
N PRO A 294 0.96 7.48 16.63
CA PRO A 294 0.94 6.03 16.79
C PRO A 294 -0.18 5.59 17.72
N SER A 295 -0.84 4.49 17.37
CA SER A 295 -1.80 3.80 18.23
C SER A 295 -1.34 2.36 18.46
N ASP A 296 -2.24 1.41 18.70
CA ASP A 296 -1.88 0.02 19.00
C ASP A 296 -1.00 -0.59 17.91
N PHE A 297 -0.14 -1.53 18.31
CA PHE A 297 0.71 -2.28 17.40
C PHE A 297 -0.14 -2.95 16.30
N VAL A 298 0.34 -2.94 15.05
CA VAL A 298 -0.31 -3.72 14.00
C VAL A 298 -0.09 -5.19 14.33
N ASP A 299 -1.18 -5.98 14.30
CA ASP A 299 -1.23 -7.37 14.75
C ASP A 299 0.04 -8.18 14.41
N ASP A 300 0.58 -8.85 15.42
CA ASP A 300 1.96 -9.37 15.51
C ASP A 300 2.29 -10.50 14.51
N GLY A 301 1.31 -10.96 13.72
CA GLY A 301 1.50 -11.89 12.62
C GLY A 301 1.27 -11.33 11.21
N SER A 302 0.80 -10.09 11.07
CA SER A 302 0.22 -9.61 9.80
C SER A 302 1.02 -8.51 9.10
N ALA A 303 1.73 -7.67 9.85
CA ALA A 303 2.42 -6.48 9.33
C ALA A 303 3.86 -6.40 9.83
N VAL A 304 4.70 -7.17 9.14
CA VAL A 304 6.10 -7.32 9.47
C VAL A 304 6.95 -6.62 8.41
N LEU A 305 7.82 -5.73 8.87
CA LEU A 305 8.87 -5.12 8.09
C LEU A 305 10.13 -5.96 8.20
N VAL A 306 10.95 -5.95 7.16
CA VAL A 306 12.22 -6.67 7.15
C VAL A 306 13.37 -5.70 6.97
N GLY A 307 14.38 -5.83 7.82
CA GLY A 307 15.71 -5.27 7.55
C GLY A 307 16.42 -6.18 6.57
N ILE A 308 16.82 -5.64 5.42
CA ILE A 308 17.57 -6.37 4.41
C ILE A 308 19.02 -5.91 4.50
N LYS A 309 19.94 -6.87 4.57
CA LYS A 309 21.36 -6.59 4.45
C LYS A 309 21.67 -6.05 3.06
N THR A 310 22.30 -4.88 2.99
CA THR A 310 22.76 -4.28 1.74
C THR A 310 24.27 -4.08 1.77
N ASN A 311 24.88 -3.77 0.62
CA ASN A 311 26.27 -3.28 0.60
C ASN A 311 26.22 -1.75 0.52
N PRO A 312 26.84 -1.03 1.48
CA PRO A 312 26.91 0.42 1.42
C PRO A 312 27.49 0.90 0.09
N GLY A 313 26.84 1.88 -0.54
CA GLY A 313 27.27 2.43 -1.82
C GLY A 313 26.59 1.81 -3.05
N ASP A 314 25.91 0.66 -2.91
CA ASP A 314 25.16 0.07 -4.02
C ASP A 314 23.92 0.92 -4.37
N PRO A 315 23.53 1.04 -5.65
CA PRO A 315 22.31 1.73 -6.02
C PRO A 315 21.07 0.97 -5.53
N VAL A 316 20.10 1.69 -4.96
CA VAL A 316 18.79 1.15 -4.58
C VAL A 316 17.78 1.46 -5.67
N LEU A 317 17.23 0.43 -6.31
CA LEU A 317 16.19 0.54 -7.35
C LEU A 317 14.82 0.20 -6.78
N ILE A 318 13.75 0.59 -7.48
CA ILE A 318 12.40 0.10 -7.15
C ILE A 318 12.24 -1.36 -7.60
N PRO A 319 11.45 -2.17 -6.89
CA PRO A 319 11.15 -3.54 -7.30
C PRO A 319 10.40 -3.54 -8.65
N PRO A 320 10.73 -4.45 -9.58
CA PRO A 320 10.01 -4.53 -10.83
C PRO A 320 8.60 -5.08 -10.63
N LYS A 321 7.67 -4.60 -11.46
CA LYS A 321 6.40 -5.25 -11.76
C LYS A 321 6.22 -5.33 -13.28
N LYS A 322 5.25 -6.12 -13.76
CA LYS A 322 5.12 -6.40 -15.20
C LYS A 322 4.67 -5.21 -16.04
N GLN A 323 3.74 -4.42 -15.52
CA GLN A 323 3.11 -3.33 -16.28
C GLN A 323 3.61 -1.97 -15.80
N ASP A 324 3.80 -1.04 -16.73
CA ASP A 324 4.01 0.36 -16.37
C ASP A 324 2.69 1.00 -15.91
N ILE A 325 2.78 2.11 -15.20
CA ILE A 325 1.63 2.91 -14.75
C ILE A 325 1.40 4.12 -15.65
N PHE A 326 2.39 4.53 -16.44
CA PHE A 326 2.32 5.72 -17.27
C PHE A 326 3.34 5.71 -18.42
N GLY A 327 2.82 5.90 -19.64
CA GLY A 327 3.62 6.24 -20.82
C GLY A 327 4.61 5.16 -21.29
N GLY A 328 4.49 3.92 -20.83
CA GLY A 328 5.43 2.84 -21.19
C GLY A 328 6.79 2.96 -20.50
N LYS A 329 6.94 3.83 -19.49
CA LYS A 329 8.23 4.17 -18.86
C LYS A 329 8.21 4.11 -17.34
N PHE A 330 7.14 4.62 -16.72
CA PHE A 330 7.08 4.77 -15.26
C PHE A 330 6.33 3.63 -14.61
N TYR A 331 6.85 3.10 -13.51
CA TYR A 331 6.29 1.92 -12.82
C TYR A 331 5.71 2.25 -11.45
N ALA A 332 6.16 3.34 -10.83
CA ALA A 332 5.65 3.82 -9.55
C ALA A 332 5.62 5.34 -9.50
N THR A 333 4.81 5.88 -8.60
CA THR A 333 4.74 7.30 -8.25
C THR A 333 5.33 7.50 -6.86
N LEU A 334 6.27 8.43 -6.71
CA LEU A 334 6.82 8.80 -5.41
C LEU A 334 5.82 9.63 -4.61
N LEU A 335 5.52 9.20 -3.38
CA LEU A 335 4.60 9.87 -2.47
C LEU A 335 5.32 10.66 -1.38
N TYR A 336 6.52 10.23 -1.00
CA TYR A 336 7.35 10.89 0.00
C TYR A 336 8.83 10.59 -0.21
N ALA A 337 9.67 11.60 -0.01
CA ALA A 337 11.12 11.45 0.08
C ALA A 337 11.68 12.37 1.17
N SER A 338 12.62 11.82 1.94
CA SER A 338 13.52 12.53 2.85
C SER A 338 14.95 12.04 2.60
N GLU A 339 15.92 12.51 3.36
CA GLU A 339 17.34 12.15 3.20
C GLU A 339 17.60 10.63 3.30
N ASP A 340 16.78 9.92 4.07
CA ASP A 340 17.01 8.50 4.37
C ASP A 340 15.76 7.62 4.27
N GLN A 341 14.74 8.12 3.59
CA GLN A 341 13.50 7.41 3.36
C GLN A 341 12.86 7.77 2.03
N VAL A 342 12.27 6.77 1.38
CA VAL A 342 11.30 7.00 0.29
C VAL A 342 10.05 6.14 0.48
N THR A 343 8.93 6.65 0.01
CA THR A 343 7.65 5.94 -0.09
C THR A 343 7.10 6.13 -1.49
N PHE A 344 6.72 5.04 -2.15
CA PHE A 344 6.16 5.09 -3.50
C PHE A 344 5.07 4.04 -3.70
N VAL A 345 4.16 4.32 -4.63
CA VAL A 345 3.01 3.47 -4.95
C VAL A 345 3.05 3.02 -6.42
N TYR A 346 2.72 1.76 -6.68
CA TYR A 346 2.63 1.16 -8.01
C TYR A 346 1.33 1.50 -8.74
N ALA A 347 0.95 2.76 -8.66
CA ALA A 347 -0.20 3.37 -9.30
C ALA A 347 0.10 4.85 -9.55
N ARG A 348 -0.76 5.53 -10.29
CA ARG A 348 -0.70 6.99 -10.46
C ARG A 348 -1.42 7.73 -9.33
N ASN A 349 -1.57 7.13 -8.15
CA ASN A 349 -2.33 7.74 -7.06
C ASN A 349 -1.47 8.70 -6.24
N GLY A 350 -2.09 9.75 -5.68
CA GLY A 350 -1.43 10.68 -4.74
C GLY A 350 -1.49 10.25 -3.27
N ASN A 351 -1.85 9.00 -3.00
CA ASN A 351 -2.00 8.40 -1.67
C ASN A 351 -1.81 6.88 -1.73
N VAL A 352 -1.87 6.22 -0.58
CA VAL A 352 -1.62 4.77 -0.40
C VAL A 352 -2.87 3.90 -0.48
N VAL A 353 -4.05 4.49 -0.75
CA VAL A 353 -5.34 3.78 -0.63
C VAL A 353 -5.52 2.71 -1.70
N LYS A 354 -4.84 2.86 -2.85
CA LYS A 354 -4.95 1.92 -3.97
C LYS A 354 -3.59 1.48 -4.48
N GLY A 355 -3.48 0.18 -4.73
CA GLY A 355 -2.30 -0.47 -5.26
C GLY A 355 -1.25 -0.76 -4.19
N TYR A 356 -0.17 -1.40 -4.64
CA TYR A 356 0.96 -1.73 -3.78
C TYR A 356 1.77 -0.48 -3.45
N THR A 357 2.02 -0.25 -2.16
CA THR A 357 2.93 0.80 -1.67
C THR A 357 4.15 0.14 -1.07
N VAL A 358 5.33 0.68 -1.37
CA VAL A 358 6.59 0.25 -0.78
C VAL A 358 7.23 1.42 -0.03
N HIS A 359 7.72 1.12 1.16
CA HIS A 359 8.51 2.03 1.97
C HIS A 359 9.93 1.52 2.06
N TYR A 360 10.90 2.40 1.85
CA TYR A 360 12.31 2.17 2.11
C TYR A 360 12.80 3.14 3.16
N LEU A 361 13.44 2.61 4.20
CA LEU A 361 14.04 3.37 5.28
C LEU A 361 15.47 2.87 5.51
N GLY A 362 16.43 3.78 5.69
CA GLY A 362 17.84 3.41 5.85
C GLY A 362 18.66 3.43 4.56
N LEU A 363 18.26 4.22 3.56
CA LEU A 363 19.08 4.53 2.39
C LEU A 363 19.64 5.96 2.49
N GLN A 364 20.48 6.36 1.54
CA GLN A 364 20.77 7.77 1.24
C GLN A 364 19.96 8.11 -0.01
N THR A 365 18.81 8.77 0.15
CA THR A 365 17.92 9.09 -0.96
C THR A 365 18.62 10.04 -1.94
N ASP A 366 18.35 9.85 -3.23
CA ASP A 366 18.94 10.69 -4.26
C ASP A 366 18.53 12.18 -4.08
N PRO A 367 19.49 13.12 -3.99
CA PRO A 367 19.17 14.52 -3.75
C PRO A 367 18.41 15.20 -4.90
N ASN A 368 18.57 14.75 -6.15
CA ASN A 368 17.76 15.25 -7.27
C ASN A 368 16.31 14.78 -7.15
N LEU A 369 16.07 13.58 -6.60
CA LEU A 369 14.73 13.07 -6.32
C LEU A 369 14.06 13.85 -5.19
N ILE A 370 14.77 14.10 -4.08
CA ILE A 370 14.28 14.94 -2.97
C ILE A 370 13.93 16.33 -3.49
N LYS A 371 14.81 16.94 -4.29
CA LYS A 371 14.58 18.25 -4.87
C LYS A 371 13.32 18.27 -5.73
N LEU A 372 13.19 17.34 -6.67
CA LEU A 372 12.01 17.27 -7.54
C LEU A 372 10.72 17.03 -6.75
N PHE A 373 10.77 16.20 -5.71
CA PHE A 373 9.63 15.97 -4.83
C PHE A 373 9.21 17.25 -4.09
N ASN A 374 10.16 18.00 -3.54
CA ASN A 374 9.87 19.25 -2.84
C ASN A 374 9.37 20.37 -3.76
N GLU A 375 9.82 20.38 -5.02
CA GLU A 375 9.37 21.31 -6.06
C GLU A 375 8.06 20.89 -6.72
N SER A 376 7.56 19.66 -6.45
CA SER A 376 6.33 19.16 -7.05
C SER A 376 5.09 19.82 -6.43
N GLU A 377 4.18 20.31 -7.28
CA GLU A 377 2.95 20.98 -6.87
C GLU A 377 1.72 20.36 -7.55
N GLY A 378 0.55 20.56 -6.92
CA GLY A 378 -0.73 20.12 -7.47
C GLY A 378 -0.82 18.61 -7.70
N ASN A 379 -1.30 18.21 -8.89
CA ASN A 379 -1.53 16.83 -9.28
C ASN A 379 -0.37 16.24 -10.10
N GLN A 380 0.86 16.60 -9.73
CA GLN A 380 2.07 16.04 -10.32
C GLN A 380 3.00 15.55 -9.22
N LEU A 381 3.55 14.35 -9.41
CA LEU A 381 4.51 13.73 -8.50
C LEU A 381 5.64 13.08 -9.31
N PRO A 382 6.84 12.90 -8.73
CA PRO A 382 7.92 12.20 -9.42
C PRO A 382 7.50 10.78 -9.84
N GLY A 383 7.68 10.45 -11.11
CA GLY A 383 7.54 9.10 -11.63
C GLY A 383 8.86 8.34 -11.51
N LEU A 384 8.79 7.07 -11.13
CA LEU A 384 9.96 6.20 -10.93
C LEU A 384 10.05 5.16 -12.05
N THR A 385 11.26 4.94 -12.55
CA THR A 385 11.58 3.91 -13.56
C THR A 385 12.34 2.75 -12.91
N LEU A 386 12.48 1.62 -13.61
CA LEU A 386 13.17 0.43 -13.08
C LEU A 386 14.70 0.52 -13.13
N ASP A 387 15.24 1.49 -13.89
CA ASP A 387 16.66 1.65 -14.19
C ASP A 387 17.28 2.89 -13.52
N THR A 388 16.46 3.75 -12.90
CA THR A 388 16.94 4.92 -12.16
C THR A 388 16.93 4.63 -10.66
N PRO A 389 18.08 4.70 -9.96
CA PRO A 389 18.14 4.53 -8.51
C PRO A 389 17.28 5.57 -7.78
N VAL A 390 16.64 5.19 -6.68
CA VAL A 390 15.97 6.13 -5.75
C VAL A 390 16.92 6.66 -4.68
N GLY A 391 18.10 6.03 -4.55
CA GLY A 391 19.14 6.39 -3.61
C GLY A 391 20.26 5.38 -3.60
N ILE A 392 21.11 5.48 -2.59
CA ILE A 392 22.27 4.64 -2.35
C ILE A 392 22.08 3.86 -1.06
N ALA A 393 22.41 2.58 -1.06
CA ALA A 393 22.23 1.70 0.08
C ALA A 393 23.19 2.06 1.22
N THR A 394 22.76 1.80 2.46
CA THR A 394 23.62 1.77 3.65
C THR A 394 23.91 0.31 4.03
N ASP A 395 24.18 0.02 5.30
CA ASP A 395 24.39 -1.36 5.79
C ASP A 395 23.07 -2.16 5.85
N GLU A 396 21.95 -1.48 6.10
CA GLU A 396 20.63 -2.07 6.27
C GLU A 396 19.57 -1.21 5.59
N LEU A 397 18.69 -1.86 4.83
CA LEU A 397 17.49 -1.25 4.25
C LEU A 397 16.25 -1.89 4.87
N ILE A 398 15.47 -1.12 5.62
CA ILE A 398 14.18 -1.56 6.15
C ILE A 398 13.13 -1.38 5.05
N VAL A 399 12.42 -2.47 4.75
CA VAL A 399 11.37 -2.50 3.73
C VAL A 399 10.03 -2.84 4.36
N ALA A 400 9.01 -2.06 3.99
CA ALA A 400 7.60 -2.34 4.29
C ALA A 400 6.79 -2.36 3.00
N ILE A 401 5.79 -3.24 2.94
CA ILE A 401 4.84 -3.34 1.83
C ILE A 401 3.43 -3.10 2.34
N ARG A 402 2.63 -2.38 1.56
CA ARG A 402 1.18 -2.29 1.73
C ARG A 402 0.46 -2.75 0.47
N ASP A 403 -0.72 -3.32 0.65
CA ASP A 403 -1.72 -3.47 -0.41
C ASP A 403 -2.98 -2.69 -0.04
N ASN A 404 -3.37 -1.74 -0.91
CA ASN A 404 -4.55 -0.90 -0.73
C ASN A 404 -4.62 -0.25 0.68
N GLY A 405 -3.47 0.22 1.17
CA GLY A 405 -3.33 0.87 2.47
C GLY A 405 -3.14 -0.05 3.67
N THR A 406 -3.19 -1.37 3.50
CA THR A 406 -2.98 -2.33 4.60
C THR A 406 -1.53 -2.83 4.56
N PHE A 407 -0.81 -2.76 5.69
CA PHE A 407 0.52 -3.36 5.78
C PHE A 407 0.44 -4.88 5.69
N LEU A 408 1.40 -5.48 4.98
CA LEU A 408 1.53 -6.92 4.80
C LEU A 408 2.88 -7.40 5.34
N ASP A 409 2.99 -8.70 5.63
CA ASP A 409 4.26 -9.32 6.04
C ASP A 409 5.23 -9.38 4.85
N ALA A 410 6.30 -8.57 4.93
CA ALA A 410 7.32 -8.47 3.89
C ALA A 410 8.18 -9.75 3.77
N ARG A 411 8.06 -10.73 4.67
CA ARG A 411 8.73 -12.04 4.59
C ARG A 411 8.00 -13.03 3.68
N SER A 412 6.78 -12.72 3.21
CA SER A 412 6.02 -13.64 2.36
C SER A 412 6.78 -13.99 1.09
N LYS A 413 7.34 -15.20 1.04
CA LYS A 413 8.22 -15.66 -0.03
C LYS A 413 7.53 -15.58 -1.38
N LYS A 414 6.34 -16.19 -1.43
CA LYS A 414 5.54 -16.37 -2.63
C LYS A 414 5.06 -15.04 -3.23
N ASP A 415 4.80 -14.04 -2.39
CA ASP A 415 4.21 -12.78 -2.84
C ASP A 415 5.28 -11.77 -3.28
N TRP A 416 6.44 -11.74 -2.62
CA TRP A 416 7.43 -10.67 -2.84
C TRP A 416 8.78 -11.15 -3.36
N TRP A 417 9.15 -12.42 -3.18
CA TRP A 417 10.54 -12.88 -3.36
C TRP A 417 10.76 -13.86 -4.52
N ASP A 418 9.74 -14.64 -4.88
CA ASP A 418 9.79 -15.55 -6.04
C ASP A 418 9.40 -14.80 -7.33
#